data_AF-A0A940BJ12-F1
#
_entry.id   AF-A0A940BJ12-F1
#
_cell.length_a   1.000
_cell.length_b   1.000
_cell.length_c   1.000
_cell.angle_alpha   90.00
_cell.angle_beta   90.00
_cell.angle_gamma   90.00
#
_symmetry.space_group_name_H-M   'P 1'
#
loop_
_entity.id
_entity.type
_entity.pdbx_description
1 polymer ?
#
loop_
_entity_poly.entity_id
_entity_poly.type
_entity_poly.pdbx_seq_one_letter_code
_entity_poly.pdbx_strand_id
1 'polypeptide(L)'
;MLGLDLEDCAAFVACRVNWEKLKELKGKAGFLCGVLVREQVRYLHVCGALDETGDTGEGEYDEDDAAEFLLDALVRAEPTDDKGEMRYCVLIDQFLPLFDDYLLINGLLTF
;
A
#
# COMPACT_ATOMS: atom_id res chain seq x y z
N MET A 1 4.23 10.41 -15.13
CA MET A 1 4.52 8.97 -14.92
C MET A 1 5.32 8.82 -13.65
N LEU A 2 4.72 8.22 -12.61
CA LEU A 2 5.29 8.17 -11.25
C LEU A 2 6.70 7.59 -11.16
N GLY A 3 7.21 6.92 -12.19
CA GLY A 3 8.56 6.34 -12.20
C GLY A 3 8.77 5.27 -11.12
N LEU A 4 7.69 4.84 -10.46
CA LEU A 4 7.72 3.94 -9.32
C LEU A 4 7.96 2.49 -9.77
N ASP A 5 8.99 1.88 -9.21
CA ASP A 5 9.22 0.45 -9.31
C ASP A 5 8.39 -0.27 -8.24
N LEU A 6 7.32 -0.94 -8.68
CA LEU A 6 6.38 -1.64 -7.80
C LEU A 6 7.06 -2.78 -7.03
N GLU A 7 8.03 -3.47 -7.64
CA GLU A 7 8.70 -4.61 -7.01
C GLU A 7 9.70 -4.13 -5.97
N ASP A 8 10.48 -3.09 -6.28
CA ASP A 8 11.40 -2.46 -5.34
C ASP A 8 10.66 -1.83 -4.16
N CYS A 9 9.56 -1.11 -4.42
CA CYS A 9 8.70 -0.54 -3.36
C CYS A 9 8.13 -1.65 -2.46
N ALA A 10 7.61 -2.73 -3.04
CA ALA A 10 7.09 -3.86 -2.26
C ALA A 10 8.19 -4.52 -1.40
N ALA A 11 9.40 -4.68 -1.94
CA ALA A 11 10.54 -5.19 -1.19
C ALA A 11 10.98 -4.23 -0.08
N PHE A 12 10.96 -2.92 -0.34
CA PHE A 12 11.27 -1.86 0.61
C PHE A 12 10.34 -1.92 1.83
N VAL A 13 9.03 -2.01 1.58
CA VAL A 13 7.98 -2.13 2.62
C VAL A 13 8.14 -3.46 3.36
N ALA A 14 8.27 -4.58 2.64
CA ALA A 14 8.37 -5.90 3.25
C ALA A 14 9.57 -6.03 4.20
N CYS A 15 10.66 -5.31 3.96
CA CYS A 15 11.82 -5.30 4.86
C CYS A 15 11.63 -4.42 6.12
N ARG A 16 10.64 -3.52 6.13
CA ARG A 16 10.46 -2.49 7.19
C ARG A 16 9.23 -2.70 8.07
N VAL A 17 8.23 -3.41 7.59
CA VAL A 17 7.07 -3.82 8.41
C VAL A 17 7.53 -4.58 9.66
N ASN A 18 6.90 -4.30 10.79
CA ASN A 18 7.15 -5.01 12.04
C ASN A 18 6.42 -6.36 12.06
N TRP A 19 7.02 -7.36 11.41
CA TRP A 19 6.48 -8.71 11.34
C TRP A 19 6.39 -9.45 12.67
N GLU A 20 7.06 -8.96 13.73
CA GLU A 20 6.90 -9.57 15.05
C GLU A 20 5.50 -9.33 15.64
N LYS A 21 4.80 -8.29 15.20
CA LYS A 21 3.38 -8.06 15.51
C LYS A 21 2.42 -8.79 14.56
N LEU A 22 2.92 -9.31 13.44
CA LEU A 22 2.15 -9.91 12.34
C LEU A 22 2.74 -11.28 11.94
N LYS A 23 3.12 -12.08 12.95
CA LYS A 23 3.90 -13.32 12.74
C LYS A 23 3.19 -14.30 11.81
N GLU A 24 1.87 -14.36 11.89
CA GLU A 24 1.04 -15.23 11.06
C GLU A 24 1.07 -14.83 9.58
N LEU A 25 1.28 -13.55 9.28
CA LEU A 25 1.34 -13.02 7.92
C LEU A 25 2.75 -13.06 7.34
N LYS A 26 3.79 -13.23 8.17
CA LYS A 26 5.21 -13.17 7.77
C LYS A 26 5.56 -14.12 6.64
N GLY A 27 4.94 -15.30 6.59
CA GLY A 27 5.15 -16.27 5.50
C GLY A 27 4.65 -15.80 4.12
N LYS A 28 3.80 -14.77 4.10
CA LYS A 28 3.22 -14.16 2.90
C LYS A 28 3.65 -12.71 2.70
N ALA A 29 4.66 -12.24 3.44
CA ALA A 29 5.07 -10.83 3.49
C ALA A 29 5.22 -10.20 2.09
N GLY A 30 6.02 -10.81 1.21
CA GLY A 30 6.24 -10.29 -0.15
C GLY A 30 4.97 -10.24 -0.99
N PHE A 31 4.11 -11.25 -0.87
CA PHE A 31 2.83 -11.28 -1.59
C PHE A 31 1.89 -10.15 -1.12
N LEU A 32 1.70 -10.02 0.21
CA LEU A 32 0.81 -9.02 0.79
C LEU A 32 1.29 -7.59 0.50
N CYS A 33 2.59 -7.31 0.67
CA CYS A 33 3.16 -6.01 0.34
C CYS A 33 3.05 -5.69 -1.15
N GLY A 34 3.23 -6.70 -2.03
CA GLY A 34 3.03 -6.53 -3.47
C GLY A 34 1.59 -6.23 -3.86
N VAL A 35 0.60 -6.76 -3.14
CA VAL A 35 -0.82 -6.38 -3.31
C VAL A 35 -1.03 -4.94 -2.87
N LEU A 36 -0.57 -4.57 -1.67
CA LEU A 36 -0.73 -3.22 -1.12
C LEU A 36 -0.15 -2.14 -2.02
N VAL A 37 1.10 -2.29 -2.47
CA VAL A 37 1.74 -1.29 -3.34
C VAL A 37 0.97 -1.09 -4.65
N ARG A 38 0.58 -2.19 -5.31
CA ARG A 38 -0.17 -2.13 -6.57
C ARG A 38 -1.54 -1.48 -6.39
N GLU A 39 -2.25 -1.85 -5.33
CA GLU A 39 -3.60 -1.34 -5.09
C GLU A 39 -3.58 0.09 -4.56
N GLN A 40 -2.53 0.52 -3.86
CA GLN A 40 -2.34 1.91 -3.46
C GLN A 40 -2.13 2.81 -4.68
N VAL A 41 -1.29 2.40 -5.63
CA VAL A 41 -1.13 3.11 -6.90
C VAL A 41 -2.45 3.15 -7.68
N ARG A 42 -3.19 2.03 -7.69
CA ARG A 42 -4.52 1.98 -8.32
C ARG A 42 -5.49 2.95 -7.64
N TYR A 43 -5.50 3.02 -6.31
CA TYR A 43 -6.36 3.91 -5.57
C TYR A 43 -6.04 5.38 -5.87
N LEU A 44 -4.76 5.76 -5.93
CA LEU A 44 -4.34 7.10 -6.33
C LEU A 44 -4.88 7.51 -7.72
N HIS A 45 -5.00 6.57 -8.67
CA HIS A 45 -5.68 6.82 -9.94
C HIS A 45 -7.21 6.90 -9.80
N VAL A 46 -7.81 6.05 -8.96
CA VAL A 46 -9.27 6.00 -8.76
C VAL A 46 -9.80 7.26 -8.09
N CYS A 47 -9.10 7.78 -7.08
CA CYS A 47 -9.46 9.04 -6.42
C CYS A 47 -9.04 10.27 -7.23
N GLY A 48 -8.28 10.09 -8.31
CA GLY A 48 -7.83 11.15 -9.20
C GLY A 48 -6.64 11.97 -8.68
N ALA A 49 -6.01 11.55 -7.57
CA ALA A 49 -4.74 12.12 -7.11
C ALA A 49 -3.62 11.92 -8.15
N LEU A 50 -3.73 10.87 -8.96
CA LEU A 50 -2.95 10.65 -10.17
C LEU A 50 -3.85 10.57 -11.40
N ASP A 51 -3.44 11.22 -12.48
CA ASP A 51 -4.10 11.11 -13.78
C ASP A 51 -3.73 9.80 -14.52
N GLU A 52 -4.28 9.60 -15.73
CA GLU A 52 -4.02 8.40 -16.54
C GLU A 52 -2.55 8.24 -16.96
N THR A 53 -1.76 9.31 -16.96
CA THR A 53 -0.31 9.28 -17.27
C THR A 53 0.55 9.12 -16.02
N GLY A 54 -0.07 9.05 -14.84
CA GLY A 54 0.60 8.94 -13.54
C GLY A 54 1.33 10.22 -13.17
N ASP A 55 0.81 11.37 -13.62
CA ASP A 55 1.17 12.70 -13.14
C ASP A 55 0.13 13.16 -12.10
N THR A 56 0.42 14.24 -11.38
CA THR A 56 -0.50 14.78 -10.36
C THR A 56 -1.83 15.18 -10.99
N GLY A 57 -2.91 14.53 -10.56
CA GLY A 57 -4.26 14.84 -11.00
C GLY A 57 -4.92 15.93 -10.17
N GLU A 58 -6.20 16.19 -10.45
CA GLU A 58 -7.01 17.20 -9.75
C GLU A 58 -7.80 16.62 -8.56
N GLY A 59 -7.76 15.30 -8.36
CA GLY A 59 -8.45 14.62 -7.28
C GLY A 59 -7.69 14.71 -5.95
N GLU A 60 -8.41 14.44 -4.86
CA GLU A 60 -7.86 14.48 -3.51
C GLU A 60 -7.65 13.06 -2.99
N TYR A 61 -6.48 12.84 -2.38
CA TYR A 61 -6.19 11.60 -1.66
C TYR A 61 -6.78 11.66 -0.26
N ASP A 62 -7.63 10.68 0.07
CA ASP A 62 -8.12 10.43 1.42
C ASP A 62 -7.54 9.12 1.93
N GLU A 63 -6.88 9.17 3.09
CA GLU A 63 -6.19 8.05 3.72
C GLU A 63 -7.17 7.02 4.30
N ASP A 64 -8.31 7.46 4.83
CA ASP A 64 -9.31 6.56 5.41
C ASP A 64 -9.95 5.70 4.30
N ASP A 65 -10.33 6.34 3.19
CA ASP A 65 -10.84 5.66 2.00
C ASP A 65 -9.77 4.75 1.37
N ALA A 66 -8.50 5.17 1.38
CA ALA A 66 -7.38 4.33 0.93
C ALA A 66 -7.28 3.06 1.78
N ALA A 67 -7.36 3.19 3.10
CA ALA A 67 -7.26 2.07 4.01
C ALA A 67 -8.40 1.06 3.79
N GLU A 68 -9.63 1.52 3.60
CA GLU A 68 -10.77 0.66 3.26
C GLU A 68 -10.57 -0.05 1.92
N PHE A 69 -10.11 0.68 0.89
CA PHE A 69 -9.85 0.13 -0.43
C PHE A 69 -8.77 -0.96 -0.41
N LEU A 70 -7.70 -0.74 0.36
CA LEU A 70 -6.61 -1.69 0.53
C LEU A 70 -7.04 -2.93 1.31
N LEU A 71 -7.85 -2.77 2.35
CA LEU A 71 -8.40 -3.89 3.13
C LEU A 71 -9.24 -4.81 2.24
N ASP A 72 -10.16 -4.24 1.47
CA ASP A 72 -10.98 -4.98 0.50
C ASP A 72 -10.12 -5.73 -0.52
N ALA A 73 -9.03 -5.12 -0.99
CA ALA A 73 -8.13 -5.75 -1.92
C ALA A 73 -7.34 -6.92 -1.30
N LEU A 74 -6.90 -6.78 -0.05
CA LEU A 74 -6.23 -7.85 0.69
C LEU A 74 -7.17 -9.02 0.95
N VAL A 75 -8.39 -8.77 1.43
CA VAL A 75 -9.39 -9.82 1.69
C VAL A 75 -9.78 -10.54 0.40
N ARG A 76 -9.90 -9.82 -0.71
CA ARG A 76 -10.14 -10.42 -2.03
C ARG A 76 -8.98 -11.29 -2.52
N ALA A 77 -7.74 -10.87 -2.28
CA ALA A 77 -6.54 -11.57 -2.73
C ALA A 77 -6.23 -12.80 -1.85
N GLU A 78 -6.45 -12.69 -0.55
CA GLU A 78 -6.22 -13.73 0.45
C GLU A 78 -7.35 -13.69 1.49
N PRO A 79 -8.44 -14.45 1.25
CA PRO A 79 -9.56 -14.50 2.16
C PRO A 79 -9.15 -14.95 3.56
N THR A 80 -9.71 -14.31 4.57
CA THR A 80 -9.35 -14.56 5.97
C THR A 80 -10.57 -14.41 6.89
N ASP A 81 -10.39 -14.67 8.19
CA ASP A 81 -11.43 -14.46 9.20
C ASP A 81 -11.33 -13.04 9.81
N ASP A 82 -12.29 -12.64 10.64
CA ASP A 82 -12.31 -11.30 11.27
C ASP A 82 -10.99 -10.98 11.99
N LYS A 83 -10.31 -11.98 12.57
CA LYS A 83 -9.02 -11.79 13.23
C LYS A 83 -7.90 -11.56 12.22
N GLY A 84 -7.97 -12.17 11.05
CA GLY A 84 -7.09 -11.91 9.92
C GLY A 84 -7.29 -10.51 9.35
N GLU A 85 -8.54 -10.06 9.20
CA GLU A 85 -8.86 -8.70 8.74
C GLU A 85 -8.30 -7.64 9.68
N MET A 86 -8.46 -7.82 10.99
CA MET A 86 -7.83 -6.93 11.99
C MET A 86 -6.30 -6.88 11.86
N ARG A 87 -5.65 -7.97 11.45
CA ARG A 87 -4.20 -7.98 11.18
C ARG A 87 -3.87 -7.27 9.86
N TYR A 88 -4.75 -7.32 8.87
CA TYR A 88 -4.61 -6.54 7.65
C TYR A 88 -4.72 -5.04 7.91
N CYS A 89 -5.65 -4.59 8.76
CA CYS A 89 -5.69 -3.19 9.20
C CYS A 89 -4.35 -2.76 9.82
N VAL A 90 -3.81 -3.56 10.76
CA VAL A 90 -2.50 -3.27 11.38
C VAL A 90 -1.33 -3.31 10.38
N LEU A 91 -1.45 -4.08 9.29
CA LEU A 91 -0.48 -4.09 8.20
C LEU A 91 -0.60 -2.82 7.34
N ILE A 92 -1.82 -2.39 7.03
CA ILE A 92 -2.12 -1.18 6.27
C ILE A 92 -1.63 0.06 7.01
N ASP A 93 -1.90 0.17 8.31
CA ASP A 93 -1.42 1.25 9.18
C ASP A 93 0.11 1.39 9.17
N GLN A 94 0.82 0.26 9.03
CA GLN A 94 2.27 0.25 8.90
C GLN A 94 2.74 0.54 7.46
N PHE A 95 1.93 0.18 6.47
CA PHE A 95 2.26 0.31 5.06
C PHE A 95 2.16 1.76 4.57
N LEU A 96 1.08 2.48 4.89
CA LEU A 96 0.83 3.81 4.32
C LEU A 96 1.98 4.80 4.58
N PRO A 97 2.52 4.94 5.81
CA PRO A 97 3.68 5.80 6.04
C PRO A 97 4.95 5.32 5.32
N LEU A 98 5.14 3.99 5.18
CA LEU A 98 6.30 3.43 4.48
C LEU A 98 6.23 3.66 2.98
N PHE A 99 5.02 3.71 2.42
CA PHE A 99 4.81 4.05 1.02
C PHE A 99 5.20 5.51 0.76
N ASP A 100 4.76 6.44 1.61
CA ASP A 100 5.14 7.86 1.52
C ASP A 100 6.64 8.07 1.69
N ASP A 101 7.26 7.39 2.67
CA ASP A 101 8.71 7.41 2.86
C ASP A 101 9.45 6.94 1.58
N TYR A 102 8.95 5.87 0.94
CA TYR A 102 9.53 5.36 -0.30
C TYR A 102 9.45 6.41 -1.41
N LEU A 103 8.29 7.05 -1.59
CA LEU A 103 8.11 8.08 -2.60
C LEU A 103 9.05 9.26 -2.34
N LEU A 104 9.16 9.71 -1.09
CA LEU A 104 10.03 10.82 -0.70
C LEU A 104 11.52 10.51 -0.95
N ILE A 105 11.99 9.33 -0.53
CA ILE A 105 13.40 8.91 -0.69
C ILE A 105 13.79 8.83 -2.17
N ASN A 106 12.86 8.42 -3.03
CA ASN A 106 13.09 8.29 -4.47
C ASN A 106 12.77 9.58 -5.25
N GLY A 107 12.40 10.67 -4.56
CA GLY A 107 12.08 11.96 -5.20
C GLY A 107 10.80 11.95 -6.04
N LEU A 108 9.88 11.03 -5.74
CA LEU A 108 8.58 10.87 -6.41
C LEU A 108 7.47 11.68 -5.73
N LEU A 109 7.70 12.12 -4.50
CA LEU A 109 6.84 13.04 -3.75
C LEU A 109 7.68 14.26 -3.33
N THR A 110 7.15 15.47 -3.54
CA THR A 110 7.78 16.73 -3.10
C THR A 110 6.76 17.56 -2.30
N PHE A 111 7.13 17.97 -1.09
CA PHE A 111 6.36 18.89 -0.26
C PHE A 111 6.58 20.36 -0.63
#